data_AF-A0A8S3CFU7-F1
#
_entry.id   AF-A0A8S3CFU7-F1
#
_cell.length_a   1.000
_cell.length_b   1.000
_cell.length_c   1.000
_cell.angle_alpha   90.00
_cell.angle_beta   90.00
_cell.angle_gamma   90.00
#
_symmetry.space_group_name_H-M   'P 1'
#
loop_
_entity.id
_entity.type
_entity.pdbx_description
1 polymer ?
#
loop_
_entity_poly.entity_id
_entity_poly.type
_entity_poly.pdbx_seq_one_letter_code
_entity_poly.pdbx_strand_id
1 'polypeptide(L)'
;MNPNEIVTHIPFETRVHQQCIGLSDLPLLSSIVKEVENEKLLRNYTIWNIQHELGDMAAQIEALLALDALPSNLYFLPPPYTHHKGFEQYIMEHFRVPMENFFHGAPYCLSYNYEEYRLAQVLFELNRLMTIELTKQTAVEMKLLVSDSGGCFSEALAYLYEIDEGKLDP
;
A
#
# COMPACT_ATOMS: atom_id res chain seq x y z
N MET A 1 -3.87 39.73 18.65
CA MET A 1 -3.25 38.38 18.70
C MET A 1 -2.34 38.34 19.91
N ASN A 2 -2.51 37.34 20.77
CA ASN A 2 -1.73 37.19 21.99
C ASN A 2 -0.39 36.51 21.61
N PRO A 3 0.78 37.15 21.81
CA PRO A 3 2.08 36.59 21.40
C PRO A 3 2.55 35.39 22.25
N ASN A 4 1.74 34.96 23.23
CA ASN A 4 2.04 33.86 24.15
C ASN A 4 1.24 32.58 23.86
N GLU A 5 0.61 32.44 22.70
CA GLU A 5 0.15 31.11 22.26
C GLU A 5 1.39 30.26 21.98
N ILE A 6 1.74 29.41 22.95
CA ILE A 6 2.65 28.29 22.76
C ILE A 6 2.03 27.47 21.61
N VAL A 7 2.58 27.63 20.41
CA VAL A 7 2.35 26.69 19.32
C VAL A 7 2.96 25.40 19.83
N THR A 8 2.15 24.54 20.42
CA THR A 8 2.55 23.17 20.72
C THR A 8 2.91 22.55 19.39
N HIS A 9 4.21 22.40 19.16
CA HIS A 9 4.71 21.63 18.02
C HIS A 9 4.28 20.19 18.25
N ILE A 10 3.05 19.87 17.84
CA ILE A 10 2.62 18.48 17.67
C ILE A 10 3.63 17.88 16.69
N PRO A 11 4.36 16.82 17.09
CA PRO A 11 5.30 16.14 16.21
C PRO A 11 4.61 15.78 14.90
N PHE A 12 5.31 15.91 13.77
CA PHE A 12 4.72 15.69 12.45
C PHE A 12 4.06 14.29 12.33
N GLU A 13 4.68 13.28 12.93
CA GLU A 13 4.18 11.91 13.01
C GLU A 13 2.81 11.82 13.70
N THR A 14 2.61 12.59 14.77
CA THR A 14 1.33 12.67 15.50
C THR A 14 0.25 13.39 14.67
N ARG A 15 0.62 14.26 13.72
CA ARG A 15 -0.33 14.93 12.82
C ARG A 15 -0.82 14.00 11.71
N VAL A 16 0.04 13.15 11.16
CA VAL A 16 -0.37 12.16 10.14
C VAL A 16 -1.34 11.15 10.75
N HIS A 17 -1.09 10.69 11.97
CA HIS A 17 -2.02 9.83 12.70
C HIS A 17 -3.39 10.51 12.94
N GLN A 18 -3.46 11.84 12.98
CA GLN A 18 -4.70 12.61 13.09
C GLN A 18 -5.38 12.89 11.73
N GLN A 19 -4.73 12.57 10.61
CA GLN A 19 -5.25 12.78 9.27
C GLN A 19 -5.86 11.52 8.65
N CYS A 20 -5.61 10.34 9.23
CA CYS A 20 -6.30 9.11 8.84
C CYS A 20 -7.80 9.24 9.11
N ILE A 21 -8.60 9.06 8.05
CA ILE A 21 -10.06 9.06 8.13
C ILE A 21 -10.58 7.61 8.03
N GLY A 22 -11.76 7.36 8.57
CA GLY A 22 -12.42 6.06 8.52
C GLY A 22 -13.34 5.91 7.31
N LEU A 23 -13.83 4.71 7.07
CA LEU A 23 -14.75 4.39 5.97
C LEU A 23 -16.03 5.23 6.01
N SER A 24 -16.52 5.58 7.21
CA SER A 24 -17.69 6.45 7.37
C SER A 24 -17.48 7.87 6.81
N ASP A 25 -16.23 8.32 6.71
CA ASP A 25 -15.87 9.63 6.18
C ASP A 25 -15.87 9.65 4.63
N LEU A 26 -15.93 8.49 3.98
CA LEU A 26 -16.08 8.31 2.53
C LEU A 26 -17.45 7.70 2.19
N PRO A 27 -18.53 8.50 2.12
CA PRO A 27 -19.90 7.99 2.07
C PRO A 27 -20.21 7.11 0.85
N LEU A 28 -19.63 7.42 -0.32
CA LEU A 28 -19.80 6.60 -1.53
C LEU A 28 -19.11 5.24 -1.39
N LEU A 29 -17.90 5.20 -0.84
CA LEU A 29 -17.19 3.94 -0.60
C LEU A 29 -17.93 3.12 0.47
N SER A 30 -18.37 3.76 1.55
CA SER A 30 -19.16 3.13 2.61
C SER A 30 -20.46 2.51 2.08
N SER A 31 -21.17 3.18 1.17
CA SER A 31 -22.40 2.62 0.59
C SER A 31 -22.10 1.40 -0.27
N ILE A 32 -21.06 1.44 -1.10
CA ILE A 32 -20.66 0.31 -1.94
C ILE A 32 -20.26 -0.89 -1.09
N VAL A 33 -19.45 -0.67 -0.05
CA VAL A 33 -19.03 -1.76 0.85
C VAL A 33 -20.23 -2.41 1.52
N LYS A 34 -21.19 -1.63 2.04
CA LYS A 34 -22.41 -2.16 2.67
C LYS A 34 -23.26 -3.02 1.74
N GLU A 35 -23.26 -2.72 0.44
CA GLU A 35 -24.01 -3.50 -0.54
C GLU A 35 -23.41 -4.90 -0.73
N VAL A 36 -22.09 -5.05 -0.61
CA VAL A 36 -21.36 -6.28 -1.01
C VAL A 36 -20.54 -6.93 0.11
N GLU A 37 -20.49 -6.38 1.33
CA GLU A 37 -19.68 -6.90 2.45
C GLU A 37 -19.99 -8.36 2.81
N ASN A 38 -21.25 -8.77 2.64
CA ASN A 38 -21.67 -10.14 2.90
C ASN A 38 -21.12 -11.17 1.89
N GLU A 39 -20.59 -10.71 0.75
CA GLU A 39 -20.03 -11.58 -0.30
C GLU A 39 -18.59 -12.03 0.00
N LYS A 40 -17.89 -11.38 0.94
CA LYS A 40 -16.53 -11.76 1.39
C LYS A 40 -15.54 -11.96 0.24
N LEU A 41 -15.51 -10.99 -0.66
CA LEU A 41 -14.87 -11.09 -1.97
C LEU A 41 -13.34 -11.25 -1.92
N LEU A 42 -12.69 -10.78 -0.86
CA LEU A 42 -11.23 -10.56 -0.85
C LEU A 42 -10.43 -11.55 -0.01
N ARG A 43 -11.06 -12.59 0.55
CA ARG A 43 -10.39 -13.54 1.45
C ARG A 43 -9.16 -14.22 0.86
N ASN A 44 -9.25 -14.61 -0.42
CA ASN A 44 -8.18 -15.32 -1.12
C ASN A 44 -7.36 -14.37 -2.00
N TYR A 45 -7.31 -13.09 -1.65
CA TYR A 45 -6.48 -12.11 -2.35
C TYR A 45 -5.24 -11.78 -1.52
N THR A 46 -4.14 -11.69 -2.24
CA THR A 46 -2.96 -10.92 -1.86
C THR A 46 -3.12 -9.54 -2.50
N ILE A 47 -3.15 -8.50 -1.69
CA ILE A 47 -3.46 -7.14 -2.12
C ILE A 47 -2.21 -6.29 -1.97
N TRP A 48 -1.80 -5.66 -3.06
CA TRP A 48 -0.63 -4.84 -3.10
C TRP A 48 -1.00 -3.38 -3.35
N ASN A 49 -0.71 -2.54 -2.37
CA ASN A 49 -1.00 -1.11 -2.40
C ASN A 49 0.27 -0.35 -2.76
N ILE A 50 0.43 -0.07 -4.05
CA ILE A 50 1.51 0.74 -4.62
C ILE A 50 0.98 2.18 -4.75
N GLN A 51 0.71 2.80 -3.60
CA GLN A 51 0.00 4.08 -3.54
C GLN A 51 0.58 5.06 -2.54
N HIS A 52 0.26 6.35 -2.72
CA HIS A 52 0.56 7.40 -1.75
C HIS A 52 -0.16 7.15 -0.42
N GLU A 53 0.55 7.30 0.71
CA GLU A 53 -0.04 7.18 2.06
C GLU A 53 -0.73 8.48 2.47
N LEU A 54 -1.89 8.71 1.86
CA LEU A 54 -2.77 9.82 2.16
C LEU A 54 -3.80 9.40 3.23
N GLY A 55 -4.41 10.39 3.89
CA GLY A 55 -5.34 10.14 5.01
C GLY A 55 -6.56 9.29 4.64
N ASP A 56 -7.00 9.35 3.38
CA ASP A 56 -8.09 8.55 2.82
C ASP A 56 -7.71 7.09 2.53
N MET A 57 -6.42 6.77 2.46
CA MET A 57 -5.95 5.39 2.29
C MET A 57 -6.39 4.52 3.47
N ALA A 58 -6.45 5.06 4.69
CA ALA A 58 -6.93 4.32 5.86
C ALA A 58 -8.39 3.83 5.68
N ALA A 59 -9.26 4.68 5.13
CA ALA A 59 -10.64 4.32 4.80
C ALA A 59 -10.71 3.27 3.67
N GLN A 60 -9.79 3.30 2.72
CA GLN A 60 -9.67 2.26 1.69
C GLN A 60 -9.23 0.92 2.29
N ILE A 61 -8.27 0.92 3.21
CA ILE A 61 -7.86 -0.30 3.93
C ILE A 61 -9.02 -0.87 4.75
N GLU A 62 -9.76 -0.02 5.47
CA GLU A 62 -10.96 -0.44 6.20
C GLU A 62 -12.01 -1.07 5.27
N ALA A 63 -12.22 -0.49 4.07
CA ALA A 63 -13.09 -1.07 3.05
C ALA A 63 -12.62 -2.46 2.60
N LEU A 64 -11.33 -2.65 2.31
CA LEU A 64 -10.79 -3.95 1.90
C LEU A 64 -11.02 -5.02 2.99
N LEU A 65 -10.79 -4.66 4.26
CA LEU A 65 -11.01 -5.56 5.40
C LEU A 65 -12.50 -5.89 5.60
N ALA A 66 -13.39 -4.92 5.40
CA ALA A 66 -14.84 -5.17 5.41
C ALA A 66 -15.27 -6.15 4.31
N LEU A 67 -14.53 -6.22 3.19
CA LEU A 67 -14.72 -7.20 2.12
C LEU A 67 -13.99 -8.55 2.36
N ASP A 68 -13.64 -8.85 3.61
CA ASP A 68 -12.94 -10.06 4.08
C ASP A 68 -11.47 -10.18 3.63
N ALA A 69 -10.81 -9.08 3.26
CA ALA A 69 -9.36 -9.10 3.07
C ALA A 69 -8.66 -9.48 4.39
N LEU A 70 -7.60 -10.27 4.30
CA LEU A 70 -6.82 -10.65 5.47
C LEU A 70 -5.70 -9.62 5.71
N PRO A 71 -5.53 -9.08 6.93
CA PRO A 71 -4.44 -8.14 7.24
C PRO A 71 -3.05 -8.67 6.86
N SER A 72 -2.83 -9.99 7.01
CA SER A 72 -1.59 -10.67 6.64
C SER A 72 -1.31 -10.70 5.13
N ASN A 73 -2.29 -10.37 4.31
CA ASN A 73 -2.21 -10.36 2.85
C ASN A 73 -2.33 -8.94 2.27
N LEU A 74 -2.34 -7.90 3.11
CA LEU A 74 -2.29 -6.50 2.71
C LEU A 74 -0.83 -6.04 2.72
N TYR A 75 -0.28 -5.68 1.58
CA TYR A 75 1.10 -5.21 1.42
C TYR A 75 1.13 -3.76 0.92
N PHE A 76 2.14 -3.00 1.33
CA PHE A 76 2.25 -1.56 1.10
C PHE A 76 3.60 -1.24 0.46
N LEU A 77 3.60 -0.53 -0.66
CA LEU A 77 4.80 -0.03 -1.32
C LEU A 77 4.63 1.46 -1.68
N PRO A 78 4.73 2.34 -0.68
CA PRO A 78 4.51 3.76 -0.91
C PRO A 78 5.58 4.38 -1.81
N PRO A 79 5.23 5.42 -2.59
CA PRO A 79 6.22 6.32 -3.18
C PRO A 79 7.10 6.96 -2.09
N PRO A 80 8.40 7.16 -2.35
CA PRO A 80 9.40 7.48 -1.33
C PRO A 80 9.14 8.79 -0.57
N TYR A 81 8.44 9.75 -1.19
CA TYR A 81 8.14 11.05 -0.58
C TYR A 81 6.76 11.13 0.07
N THR A 82 5.93 10.09 -0.06
CA THR A 82 4.62 9.98 0.60
C THR A 82 4.60 8.87 1.64
N HIS A 83 5.77 8.33 1.99
CA HIS A 83 5.91 7.37 3.08
C HIS A 83 5.92 8.09 4.43
N HIS A 84 5.09 7.62 5.36
CA HIS A 84 4.89 8.22 6.66
C HIS A 84 4.74 7.16 7.75
N LYS A 85 5.72 7.08 8.66
CA LYS A 85 5.69 6.16 9.82
C LYS A 85 4.42 6.25 10.67
N GLY A 86 3.84 7.44 10.80
CA GLY A 86 2.59 7.63 11.54
C GLY A 86 1.39 6.92 10.89
N PHE A 87 1.37 6.82 9.56
CA PHE A 87 0.37 6.04 8.83
C PHE A 87 0.56 4.55 9.08
N GLU A 88 1.79 4.04 9.00
CA GLU A 88 2.08 2.63 9.27
C GLU A 88 1.65 2.21 10.67
N GLN A 89 2.03 3.01 11.68
CA GLN A 89 1.64 2.79 13.06
C GLN A 89 0.12 2.75 13.20
N TYR A 90 -0.57 3.71 12.58
CA TYR A 90 -2.03 3.73 12.57
C TYR A 90 -2.61 2.43 11.97
N ILE A 91 -2.15 2.01 10.78
CA ILE A 91 -2.63 0.80 10.10
C ILE A 91 -2.31 -0.47 10.90
N MET A 92 -1.11 -0.58 11.49
CA MET A 92 -0.73 -1.71 12.34
C MET A 92 -1.60 -1.78 13.60
N GLU A 93 -1.82 -0.66 14.28
CA GLU A 93 -2.58 -0.62 15.54
C GLU A 93 -4.08 -0.84 15.32
N HIS A 94 -4.66 -0.22 14.30
CA HIS A 94 -6.10 -0.21 14.06
C HIS A 94 -6.55 -1.43 13.25
N PHE A 95 -5.75 -1.84 12.26
CA PHE A 95 -6.11 -2.88 11.31
C PHE A 95 -5.30 -4.18 11.44
N ARG A 96 -4.30 -4.22 12.34
CA ARG A 96 -3.49 -5.40 12.64
C ARG A 96 -2.72 -5.94 11.43
N VAL A 97 -2.36 -5.05 10.50
CA VAL A 97 -1.45 -5.39 9.40
C VAL A 97 -0.06 -5.66 9.99
N PRO A 98 0.62 -6.76 9.62
CA PRO A 98 1.97 -7.06 10.10
C PRO A 98 3.01 -6.03 9.62
N MET A 99 4.05 -5.79 10.43
CA MET A 99 5.11 -4.83 10.10
C MET A 99 5.88 -5.22 8.83
N GLU A 100 6.07 -6.52 8.62
CA GLU A 100 6.78 -7.07 7.47
C GLU A 100 6.09 -6.79 6.12
N ASN A 101 4.83 -6.37 6.16
CA ASN A 101 4.03 -6.07 4.97
C ASN A 101 4.22 -4.63 4.45
N PHE A 102 5.01 -3.80 5.14
CA PHE A 102 5.35 -2.44 4.72
C PHE A 102 6.72 -2.45 4.03
N PHE A 103 6.75 -2.11 2.74
CA PHE A 103 7.90 -2.26 1.88
C PHE A 103 8.52 -0.88 1.62
N HIS A 104 9.71 -0.63 2.16
CA HIS A 104 10.36 0.68 2.07
C HIS A 104 11.38 0.79 0.93
N GLY A 105 11.75 -0.34 0.30
CA GLY A 105 12.79 -0.39 -0.71
C GLY A 105 14.10 0.29 -0.28
N ALA A 106 14.93 0.64 -1.27
CA ALA A 106 16.13 1.45 -1.06
C ALA A 106 15.77 2.94 -0.90
N PRO A 107 16.52 3.73 -0.11
CA PRO A 107 16.31 5.18 -0.02
C PRO A 107 16.38 5.86 -1.39
N TYR A 108 15.46 6.78 -1.66
CA TYR A 108 15.49 7.62 -2.86
C TYR A 108 16.53 8.74 -2.71
N CYS A 109 17.35 8.95 -3.74
CA CYS A 109 18.28 10.06 -3.85
C CYS A 109 17.77 11.05 -4.91
N LEU A 110 17.85 12.36 -4.65
CA LEU A 110 17.39 13.42 -5.58
C LEU A 110 18.08 13.39 -6.96
N SER A 111 19.24 12.76 -7.05
CA SER A 111 19.97 12.59 -8.31
C SER A 111 19.46 11.44 -9.18
N TYR A 112 18.55 10.59 -8.66
CA TYR A 112 18.00 9.47 -9.41
C TYR A 112 16.85 9.93 -10.30
N ASN A 113 16.81 9.37 -11.51
CA ASN A 113 15.59 9.41 -12.30
C ASN A 113 14.49 8.69 -11.51
N TYR A 114 13.39 9.40 -11.27
CA TYR A 114 12.29 8.89 -10.46
C TYR A 114 11.63 7.66 -11.10
N GLU A 115 11.48 7.65 -12.42
CA GLU A 115 10.85 6.55 -13.17
C GLU A 115 11.70 5.27 -13.06
N GLU A 116 13.01 5.38 -13.32
CA GLU A 116 13.95 4.26 -13.20
C GLU A 116 14.01 3.72 -11.77
N TYR A 117 14.03 4.61 -10.78
CA TYR A 117 14.00 4.22 -9.37
C TYR A 117 12.71 3.47 -9.02
N ARG A 118 11.55 3.97 -9.45
CA ARG A 118 10.25 3.33 -9.16
C ARG A 118 10.13 1.97 -9.85
N LEU A 119 10.55 1.87 -11.10
CA LEU A 119 10.60 0.60 -11.82
C LEU A 119 11.47 -0.43 -11.08
N ALA A 120 12.70 -0.06 -10.72
CA ALA A 120 13.61 -0.94 -10.00
C ALA A 120 13.04 -1.37 -8.63
N GLN A 121 12.42 -0.45 -7.90
CA GLN A 121 11.80 -0.73 -6.61
C GLN A 121 10.63 -1.71 -6.74
N VAL A 122 9.74 -1.51 -7.70
CA VAL A 122 8.60 -2.43 -7.94
C VAL A 122 9.09 -3.81 -8.36
N LEU A 123 10.07 -3.89 -9.27
CA LEU A 123 10.65 -5.18 -9.70
C LEU A 123 11.30 -5.94 -8.53
N PHE A 124 12.04 -5.24 -7.68
CA PHE A 124 12.66 -5.84 -6.49
C PHE A 124 11.61 -6.41 -5.53
N GLU A 125 10.60 -5.60 -5.19
CA GLU A 125 9.57 -6.03 -4.23
C GLU A 125 8.60 -7.05 -4.82
N LEU A 126 8.40 -7.07 -6.15
CA LEU A 126 7.60 -8.10 -6.82
C LEU A 126 8.24 -9.47 -6.64
N ASN A 127 9.56 -9.56 -6.86
CA ASN A 127 10.31 -10.79 -6.61
C ASN A 127 10.22 -11.23 -5.16
N ARG A 128 10.29 -10.27 -4.22
CA ARG A 128 10.13 -10.56 -2.79
C ARG A 128 8.73 -11.09 -2.47
N LEU A 129 7.68 -10.45 -2.99
CA LEU A 129 6.30 -10.87 -2.79
C LEU A 129 6.04 -12.26 -3.37
N MET A 130 6.49 -12.52 -4.60
CA MET A 130 6.40 -13.84 -5.22
C MET A 130 7.06 -14.91 -4.36
N THR A 131 8.22 -14.61 -3.78
CA THR A 131 8.90 -15.53 -2.87
C THR A 131 8.09 -15.79 -1.61
N ILE A 132 7.54 -14.74 -0.99
CA ILE A 132 6.67 -14.86 0.19
C ILE A 132 5.45 -15.74 -0.15
N GLU A 133 4.75 -15.45 -1.24
CA GLU A 133 3.54 -16.18 -1.62
C GLU A 133 3.84 -17.65 -1.99
N LEU A 134 4.96 -17.94 -2.65
CA LEU A 134 5.40 -19.31 -2.91
C LEU A 134 5.71 -20.11 -1.63
N THR A 135 6.17 -19.44 -0.57
CA THR A 135 6.48 -20.10 0.71
C THR A 135 5.25 -20.31 1.59
N LYS A 136 4.16 -19.57 1.36
CA LYS A 136 2.87 -19.81 1.99
C LYS A 136 2.31 -21.11 1.43
N GLN A 137 2.58 -22.23 2.11
CA GLN A 137 2.04 -23.56 1.78
C GLN A 137 0.52 -23.58 1.97
N THR A 138 -0.22 -22.97 1.05
CA THR A 138 -1.68 -22.91 1.10
C THR A 138 -2.27 -23.90 0.10
N ALA A 139 -3.34 -24.58 0.51
CA ALA A 139 -4.10 -25.46 -0.38
C ALA A 139 -5.07 -24.69 -1.30
N VAL A 140 -5.05 -23.36 -1.23
CA VAL A 140 -6.00 -22.45 -1.88
C VAL A 140 -5.25 -21.52 -2.82
N GLU A 141 -5.72 -21.42 -4.06
CA GLU A 141 -5.16 -20.49 -5.02
C GLU A 141 -5.38 -19.04 -4.58
N MET A 142 -4.29 -18.29 -4.42
CA MET A 142 -4.31 -16.87 -4.07
C MET A 142 -4.31 -16.02 -5.36
N LYS A 143 -5.17 -15.01 -5.40
CA LYS A 143 -5.22 -14.00 -6.48
C LYS A 143 -4.45 -12.75 -6.08
N LEU A 144 -3.83 -12.08 -7.04
CA LEU A 144 -3.19 -10.78 -6.80
C LEU A 144 -4.15 -9.64 -7.21
N LEU A 145 -4.42 -8.72 -6.28
CA LEU A 145 -5.05 -7.44 -6.56
C LEU A 145 -4.02 -6.34 -6.38
N VAL A 146 -3.83 -5.48 -7.38
CA VAL A 146 -2.88 -4.36 -7.30
C VAL A 146 -3.64 -3.05 -7.37
N SER A 147 -3.42 -2.21 -6.36
CA SER A 147 -3.87 -0.83 -6.32
C SER A 147 -2.65 0.04 -6.61
N ASP A 148 -2.57 0.63 -7.81
CA ASP A 148 -1.36 1.32 -8.30
C ASP A 148 -1.68 2.78 -8.66
N SER A 149 -1.15 3.71 -7.87
CA SER A 149 -1.24 5.15 -8.16
C SER A 149 0.05 5.61 -8.85
N GLY A 150 0.13 5.38 -10.16
CA GLY A 150 1.29 5.77 -10.96
C GLY A 150 1.55 4.88 -12.16
N GLY A 151 0.96 3.69 -12.21
CA GLY A 151 1.14 2.74 -13.32
C GLY A 151 2.48 2.01 -13.27
N CYS A 152 3.26 2.17 -12.19
CA CYS A 152 4.59 1.59 -12.05
C CYS A 152 4.57 0.05 -12.05
N PHE A 153 3.48 -0.57 -11.61
CA PHE A 153 3.30 -2.02 -11.69
C PHE A 153 3.08 -2.47 -13.12
N SER A 154 2.23 -1.78 -13.87
CA SER A 154 2.00 -2.08 -15.28
C SER A 154 3.26 -1.90 -16.12
N GLU A 155 4.05 -0.86 -15.84
CA GLU A 155 5.36 -0.64 -16.46
C GLU A 155 6.35 -1.77 -16.12
N ALA A 156 6.41 -2.18 -14.85
CA ALA A 156 7.25 -3.29 -14.42
C ALA A 156 6.86 -4.61 -15.12
N LEU A 157 5.57 -4.88 -15.27
CA LEU A 157 5.10 -6.04 -16.03
C LEU A 157 5.51 -5.95 -17.51
N ALA A 158 5.28 -4.81 -18.15
CA ALA A 158 5.66 -4.61 -19.55
C ALA A 158 7.17 -4.82 -19.77
N TYR A 159 8.00 -4.29 -18.87
CA TYR A 159 9.44 -4.49 -18.88
C TYR A 159 9.83 -5.97 -18.80
N LEU A 160 9.21 -6.73 -17.89
CA LEU A 160 9.45 -8.18 -17.77
C LEU A 160 9.03 -8.96 -19.02
N TYR A 161 7.90 -8.59 -19.64
CA TYR A 161 7.46 -9.18 -20.91
C TYR A 161 8.46 -8.89 -22.04
N GLU A 162 9.02 -7.68 -22.11
CA GLU A 162 10.01 -7.34 -23.13
C GLU A 162 11.33 -8.10 -22.94
N ILE A 163 11.75 -8.36 -21.70
CA ILE A 163 12.89 -9.26 -21.41
C ILE A 163 12.60 -10.68 -21.90
N ASP A 164 11.43 -11.23 -21.58
CA ASP A 164 11.04 -12.59 -21.98
C ASP A 164 10.98 -12.76 -23.52
N GLU A 165 10.57 -11.71 -24.24
CA GLU A 165 10.58 -11.66 -25.70
C GLU A 165 11.98 -11.37 -26.30
N GLY A 166 13.01 -11.20 -25.48
CA GLY A 166 14.38 -10.91 -25.92
C GLY A 166 14.56 -9.52 -26.52
N LYS A 167 13.69 -8.56 -26.17
CA LYS A 167 13.73 -7.17 -26.62
C LYS A 167 14.62 -6.28 -25.75
N LEU A 168 14.88 -6.71 -24.51
CA LEU A 168 15.72 -6.02 -23.54
C LEU A 168 16.77 -6.99 -22.97
N ASP A 169 17.94 -6.45 -22.60
CA ASP A 169 18.98 -7.19 -21.87
C ASP A 169 18.64 -7.11 -20.36
N PRO A 170 18.55 -8.23 -19.62
CA PRO A 170 18.11 -8.26 -18.22
C PRO A 170 18.98 -7.46 -17.23
#